data_AF-A0A7W4NZD9-F1
#
_entry.id   AF-A0A7W4NZD9-F1
#
_cell.length_a   1.000
_cell.length_b   1.000
_cell.length_c   1.000
_cell.angle_alpha   90.00
_cell.angle_beta   90.00
_cell.angle_gamma   90.00
#
_symmetry.space_group_name_H-M   'P 1'
#
loop_
_entity.id
_entity.type
_entity.pdbx_description
1 polymer ?
#
loop_
_entity_poly.entity_id
_entity_poly.type
_entity_poly.pdbx_seq_one_letter_code
_entity_poly.pdbx_strand_id
1 'polypeptide(L)'
;MIVLVSLVCWGLALSGHGLLQPKIRRLLQIGGGRPVVPRVARLVLPLVALGVCARLEMPLSILVWVGTFSVGGLLAGGVLAVEVFRRGRPRRS
;
A
#
# COMPACT_ATOMS: atom_id res chain seq x y z
N MET A 1 3.73 -16.46 10.49
CA MET A 1 4.53 -15.21 10.49
C MET A 1 4.76 -14.65 9.07
N ILE A 2 5.13 -15.48 8.09
CA ILE A 2 5.39 -15.09 6.69
C ILE A 2 4.25 -14.27 6.06
N VAL A 3 3.00 -14.74 6.20
CA VAL A 3 1.81 -14.07 5.65
C VAL A 3 1.65 -12.65 6.19
N LEU A 4 1.86 -12.48 7.50
CA LEU A 4 1.67 -11.21 8.21
C LEU A 4 2.71 -10.17 7.77
N VAL A 5 3.97 -10.60 7.60
CA VAL A 5 5.06 -9.76 7.06
C VAL A 5 4.80 -9.36 5.61
N SER A 6 4.34 -10.29 4.77
CA SER A 6 3.96 -10.00 3.38
C SER A 6 2.80 -9.00 3.31
N LEU A 7 1.80 -9.15 4.18
CA LEU A 7 0.66 -8.24 4.29
C LEU A 7 1.06 -6.82 4.69
N VAL A 8 1.93 -6.68 5.70
CA VAL A 8 2.46 -5.38 6.12
C VAL A 8 3.28 -4.75 5.00
N CYS A 9 4.12 -5.54 4.31
CA CYS A 9 4.93 -5.04 3.21
C CYS A 9 4.07 -4.54 2.04
N TRP A 10 3.08 -5.32 1.63
CA TRP A 10 2.15 -4.94 0.58
C TRP A 10 1.27 -3.75 0.97
N GLY A 11 0.76 -3.73 2.20
CA GLY A 11 -0.05 -2.63 2.72
C GLY A 11 0.71 -1.29 2.69
N LEU A 12 1.97 -1.28 3.15
CA LEU A 12 2.82 -0.09 3.12
C LEU A 12 3.19 0.33 1.68
N ALA A 13 3.57 -0.63 0.83
CA ALA A 13 3.91 -0.38 -0.57
C ALA A 13 2.73 0.20 -1.35
N LEU A 14 1.52 -0.34 -1.16
CA LEU A 14 0.30 0.08 -1.86
C LEU A 14 -0.29 1.36 -1.28
N SER A 15 -0.21 1.58 0.04
CA SER A 15 -0.61 2.86 0.65
C SER A 15 0.30 3.99 0.20
N GLY A 16 1.62 3.75 0.22
CA GLY A 16 2.59 4.61 -0.43
C GLY A 16 2.33 4.74 -1.94
N HIS A 17 1.76 3.70 -2.59
CA HIS A 17 1.34 3.74 -3.98
C HIS A 17 0.25 4.80 -4.24
N GLY A 18 -0.85 4.68 -3.51
CA GLY A 18 -1.97 5.60 -3.65
C GLY A 18 -1.63 7.03 -3.24
N LEU A 19 -0.82 7.25 -2.18
CA LEU A 19 -0.46 8.61 -1.75
C LEU A 19 0.34 9.42 -2.79
N LEU A 20 1.10 8.78 -3.69
CA LEU A 20 1.76 9.50 -4.80
C LEU A 20 0.88 9.64 -6.04
N GLN A 21 -0.23 8.93 -6.14
CA GLN A 21 -1.12 9.16 -7.27
C GLN A 21 -1.60 10.60 -7.20
N PRO A 22 -1.36 11.42 -8.24
CA PRO A 22 -1.69 12.84 -8.21
C PRO A 22 -3.18 13.07 -7.97
N LYS A 23 -4.04 12.13 -8.35
CA LYS A 23 -5.48 12.15 -8.05
C LYS A 23 -5.77 12.08 -6.55
N ILE A 24 -5.25 11.08 -5.84
CA ILE A 24 -5.37 10.94 -4.37
C ILE A 24 -4.73 12.13 -3.67
N ARG A 25 -3.57 12.57 -4.16
CA ARG A 25 -2.83 13.68 -3.56
C ARG A 25 -3.57 15.01 -3.64
N ARG A 26 -4.25 15.27 -4.77
CA ARG A 26 -5.19 16.39 -4.93
C ARG A 26 -6.40 16.25 -4.01
N LEU A 27 -7.01 15.06 -3.93
CA LEU A 27 -8.15 14.79 -3.06
C LEU A 27 -7.82 14.99 -1.57
N LEU A 28 -6.61 14.64 -1.14
CA LEU A 28 -6.14 14.81 0.23
C LEU A 28 -5.56 16.21 0.50
N GLN A 29 -5.53 17.10 -0.50
CA GLN A 29 -4.96 18.45 -0.42
C GLN A 29 -3.51 18.49 0.09
N ILE A 30 -2.70 17.46 -0.22
CA ILE A 30 -1.31 17.37 0.24
C ILE A 30 -0.43 18.27 -0.65
N GLY A 31 -0.04 19.42 -0.13
CA GLY A 31 0.74 20.44 -0.84
C GLY A 31 2.18 20.02 -1.21
N GLY A 32 2.56 20.32 -2.47
CA GLY A 32 3.87 20.88 -2.88
C GLY A 32 5.18 20.07 -2.78
N GLY A 33 5.38 19.19 -1.80
CA GLY A 33 6.68 18.52 -1.65
C GLY A 33 6.92 17.44 -2.72
N ARG A 34 8.12 17.30 -3.28
CA ARG A 34 8.49 16.11 -4.08
C ARG A 34 8.73 14.93 -3.13
N PRO A 35 7.89 13.90 -3.11
CA PRO A 35 8.11 12.78 -2.22
C PRO A 35 9.11 11.82 -2.87
N VAL A 36 10.40 11.98 -2.53
CA VAL A 36 11.51 11.15 -3.06
C VAL A 36 11.54 9.77 -2.37
N VAL A 37 11.26 9.74 -1.06
CA VAL A 37 11.29 8.54 -0.20
C VAL A 37 10.37 7.39 -0.65
N PRO A 38 9.11 7.61 -1.08
CA PRO A 38 8.19 6.51 -1.40
C PRO A 38 8.40 5.86 -2.78
N ARG A 39 9.33 6.32 -3.62
CA ARG A 39 9.62 5.65 -4.91
C ARG A 39 10.51 4.41 -4.75
N VAL A 40 11.55 4.50 -3.91
CA VAL A 40 12.49 3.39 -3.70
C VAL A 40 11.85 2.30 -2.83
N ALA A 41 11.12 2.70 -1.78
CA ALA A 41 10.36 1.79 -0.94
C ALA A 41 9.37 0.91 -1.76
N ARG A 42 8.76 1.46 -2.83
CA ARG A 42 7.82 0.70 -3.69
C ARG A 42 8.43 -0.46 -4.46
N LEU A 43 9.72 -0.43 -4.76
CA LEU A 43 10.40 -1.52 -5.47
C LEU A 43 11.01 -2.50 -4.49
N VAL A 44 11.55 -2.00 -3.38
CA VAL A 44 12.21 -2.84 -2.38
C VAL A 44 11.18 -3.66 -1.59
N LEU A 45 10.03 -3.11 -1.20
CA LEU A 45 9.05 -3.83 -0.39
C LEU A 45 8.40 -5.05 -1.09
N PRO A 46 7.99 -4.99 -2.37
CA PRO A 46 7.47 -6.16 -3.08
C PRO A 46 8.52 -7.24 -3.29
N LEU A 47 9.78 -6.85 -3.52
CA LEU A 47 10.91 -7.78 -3.64
C LEU A 47 11.22 -8.46 -2.31
N VAL A 48 11.14 -7.73 -1.19
CA VAL A 48 11.26 -8.29 0.16
C VAL A 48 10.09 -9.25 0.44
N ALA A 49 8.85 -8.90 0.08
CA ALA A 49 7.71 -9.79 0.21
C ALA A 49 7.88 -11.08 -0.61
N LEU A 50 8.42 -10.96 -1.83
CA LEU A 50 8.72 -12.11 -2.68
C LEU A 50 9.83 -12.99 -2.07
N GLY A 51 10.90 -12.39 -1.54
CA GLY A 51 11.99 -13.10 -0.87
C GLY A 51 11.55 -13.82 0.41
N VAL A 52 10.59 -13.23 1.15
CA VAL A 52 9.97 -13.86 2.33
C VAL A 52 9.03 -15.00 1.91
N CYS A 53 8.28 -14.85 0.82
CA CYS A 53 7.42 -15.90 0.27
C CYS A 53 8.22 -17.04 -0.39
N ALA A 54 9.43 -16.79 -0.91
CA ALA A 54 10.30 -17.81 -1.50
C ALA A 54 10.78 -18.88 -0.49
N ARG A 55 10.54 -18.67 0.81
CA ARG A 55 10.75 -19.67 1.87
C ARG A 55 9.64 -20.73 1.95
N LEU A 56 8.56 -20.60 1.18
CA LEU A 56 7.46 -21.57 1.06
C LEU A 56 7.63 -22.43 -0.20
N GLU A 57 6.95 -23.58 -0.22
CA GLU A 57 6.85 -24.40 -1.43
C GLU A 57 6.25 -23.61 -2.59
N MET A 58 6.79 -23.87 -3.80
CA MET A 58 6.64 -23.04 -5.00
C MET A 58 5.20 -22.70 -5.44
N PRO A 59 4.16 -23.55 -5.24
CA PRO A 59 2.78 -23.13 -5.52
C PRO A 59 2.19 -22.25 -4.40
N LEU A 60 2.57 -22.54 -3.16
CA LEU A 60 2.05 -21.89 -1.95
C LEU A 60 2.60 -20.47 -1.81
N SER A 61 3.86 -20.26 -2.21
CA SER A 61 4.51 -18.94 -2.22
C SER A 61 3.80 -17.95 -3.16
N ILE A 62 3.45 -18.37 -4.37
CA ILE A 62 2.74 -17.54 -5.36
C ILE A 62 1.33 -17.24 -4.88
N LEU A 63 0.60 -18.25 -4.39
CA LEU A 63 -0.75 -18.08 -3.89
C LEU A 63 -0.80 -17.08 -2.72
N VAL A 64 0.12 -17.22 -1.76
CA VAL A 64 0.24 -16.31 -0.61
C VAL A 64 0.65 -14.91 -1.07
N TRP A 65 1.57 -14.79 -2.03
CA TRP A 65 2.01 -13.50 -2.54
C TRP A 65 0.88 -12.74 -3.24
N VAL A 66 0.11 -13.39 -4.11
CA VAL A 66 -1.06 -12.79 -4.79
C VAL A 66 -2.21 -12.53 -3.81
N GLY A 67 -2.43 -13.43 -2.86
CA GLY A 67 -3.46 -13.26 -1.82
C GLY A 67 -3.16 -12.05 -0.93
N THR A 68 -1.92 -11.93 -0.44
CA THR A 68 -1.50 -10.80 0.39
C THR A 68 -1.42 -9.49 -0.38
N PHE A 69 -1.12 -9.53 -1.68
CA PHE A 69 -1.27 -8.37 -2.58
C PHE A 69 -2.71 -7.85 -2.62
N SER A 70 -3.67 -8.75 -2.86
CA SER A 70 -5.09 -8.38 -2.96
C SER A 70 -5.63 -7.80 -1.65
N VAL A 71 -5.35 -8.46 -0.52
CA VAL A 71 -5.78 -7.98 0.81
C VAL A 71 -5.06 -6.66 1.17
N GLY A 72 -3.76 -6.56 0.90
CA GLY A 72 -2.99 -5.33 1.10
C GLY A 72 -3.53 -4.16 0.28
N GLY A 73 -3.98 -4.42 -0.95
CA GLY A 73 -4.62 -3.43 -1.82
C GLY A 73 -5.95 -2.95 -1.31
N LEU A 74 -6.80 -3.85 -0.80
CA LEU A 74 -8.07 -3.50 -0.16
C LEU A 74 -7.85 -2.65 1.10
N LEU A 75 -6.87 -3.03 1.94
CA LEU A 75 -6.51 -2.28 3.14
C LEU A 75 -6.00 -0.87 2.80
N ALA A 76 -5.04 -0.79 1.87
CA ALA A 76 -4.49 0.49 1.42
C ALA A 76 -5.58 1.39 0.81
N GLY A 77 -6.43 0.82 -0.05
CA GLY A 77 -7.56 1.52 -0.66
C GLY A 77 -8.56 2.01 0.38
N GLY A 78 -8.91 1.17 1.37
CA GLY A 78 -9.80 1.51 2.46
C GLY A 78 -9.26 2.66 3.32
N VAL A 79 -7.99 2.60 3.71
CA VAL A 79 -7.33 3.68 4.49
C VAL A 79 -7.35 4.99 3.72
N LEU A 80 -6.98 4.97 2.44
CA LEU A 80 -6.99 6.17 1.61
C LEU A 80 -8.40 6.70 1.38
N ALA A 81 -9.39 5.83 1.17
CA ALA A 81 -10.78 6.22 1.04
C ALA A 81 -11.29 6.89 2.32
N VAL A 82 -11.03 6.31 3.49
CA VAL A 82 -11.40 6.88 4.79
C VAL A 82 -10.75 8.25 4.98
N GLU A 83 -9.47 8.41 4.67
CA GLU A 83 -8.78 9.71 4.74
C GLU A 83 -9.36 10.74 3.77
N VAL A 84 -9.68 10.35 2.53
CA VAL A 84 -10.36 11.21 1.56
C VAL A 84 -11.74 11.63 2.06
N PHE A 85 -12.54 10.70 2.59
CA PHE A 85 -13.86 11.01 3.16
C PHE A 85 -13.78 11.92 4.38
N ARG A 86 -12.81 11.69 5.28
CA ARG A 86 -12.59 12.52 6.48
C ARG A 86 -12.23 13.96 6.12
N ARG A 87 -11.34 14.15 5.14
CA ARG A 87 -10.92 15.48 4.68
C ARG A 87 -11.93 16.16 3.75
N GLY A 88 -12.75 15.37 3.04
CA GLY A 88 -13.77 15.85 2.12
C GLY A 88 -15.12 16.20 2.77
N ARG A 89 -15.35 15.89 4.05
CA ARG A 89 -16.55 16.37 4.74
C ARG A 89 -16.45 17.89 4.92
N PRO A 90 -17.33 18.69 4.30
CA PRO A 90 -17.42 20.11 4.62
C PRO A 90 -17.73 20.23 6.11
N ARG A 91 -16.96 21.05 6.84
CA ARG A 91 -17.33 21.49 8.18
C ARG A 91 -18.72 22.12 8.05
N ARG A 92 -19.77 21.38 8.44
CA ARG A 92 -21.06 22.00 8.76
C ARG A 92 -20.83 22.73 10.07
N SER A 93 -20.37 23.98 9.96
CA SER A 93 -20.50 25.00 11.00
C SER A 93 -21.88 25.60 10.92
#